data_AF-A0A3B8P5H9-F1
#
_entry.id   AF-A0A3B8P5H9-F1
#
_cell.length_a   1.000
_cell.length_b   1.000
_cell.length_c   1.000
_cell.angle_alpha   90.00
_cell.angle_beta   90.00
_cell.angle_gamma   90.00
#
_symmetry.space_group_name_H-M   'P 1'
#
loop_
_entity.id
_entity.type
_entity.pdbx_description
1 polymer ?
#
loop_
_entity_poly.entity_id
_entity_poly.type
_entity_poly.pdbx_seq_one_letter_code
_entity_poly.pdbx_strand_id
1 'polypeptide(L)'
;MIAQLPTPAPSADYPAFLQALRSSGFRGQISADYATRTVLATDNSIYQRLPQAAVFPLDADDVAHVARLMAEPRFQAIKLTPRGGGTGTNGQSLTDGIVVDLSRHMNQILEINVEQ
;
A
#
# COMPACT_ATOMS: atom_id res chain seq x y z
N MET A 1 -22.84 4.28 -10.66
CA MET A 1 -22.37 4.89 -9.40
C MET A 1 -21.38 3.91 -8.77
N ILE A 2 -20.18 4.34 -8.35
CA ILE A 2 -19.21 3.46 -7.69
C ILE A 2 -19.70 3.19 -6.26
N ALA A 3 -19.77 1.93 -5.85
CA ALA A 3 -20.27 1.52 -4.54
C ALA A 3 -19.21 1.80 -3.46
N GLN A 4 -19.52 2.68 -2.50
CA GLN A 4 -18.60 3.01 -1.42
C GLN A 4 -18.67 1.98 -0.30
N LEU A 5 -17.53 1.38 0.02
CA LEU A 5 -17.39 0.45 1.13
C LEU A 5 -17.13 1.22 2.45
N PRO A 6 -17.64 0.72 3.59
CA PRO A 6 -17.37 1.33 4.89
C PRO A 6 -15.88 1.48 5.15
N THR A 7 -15.47 2.68 5.56
CA THR A 7 -14.11 2.95 6.01
C THR A 7 -14.17 3.24 7.53
N PRO A 8 -13.48 2.47 8.38
CA PRO A 8 -13.41 2.74 9.80
C PRO A 8 -12.81 4.11 10.08
N ALA A 9 -13.12 4.64 11.27
CA ALA A 9 -12.54 5.90 11.74
C ALA A 9 -11.00 5.82 11.74
N PRO A 10 -10.30 6.94 11.47
CA PRO A 10 -8.84 6.97 11.53
C PRO A 10 -8.32 6.53 12.89
N SER A 11 -7.35 5.60 12.91
CA SER A 11 -6.62 5.24 14.13
C SER A 11 -5.31 6.04 14.23
N ALA A 12 -4.91 6.42 15.44
CA ALA A 12 -3.61 7.03 15.73
C ALA A 12 -2.43 6.09 15.39
N ASP A 13 -2.68 4.78 15.26
CA ASP A 13 -1.66 3.79 14.94
C ASP A 13 -1.11 3.99 13.52
N TYR A 14 -1.93 4.44 12.56
CA TYR A 14 -1.50 4.63 11.18
C TYR A 14 -0.45 5.75 11.05
N PRO A 15 -0.67 6.98 11.56
CA PRO A 15 0.38 7.99 11.63
C PRO A 15 1.65 7.51 12.36
N ALA A 16 1.51 6.78 13.47
CA ALA A 16 2.65 6.25 14.20
C ALA A 16 3.45 5.22 13.39
N PHE A 17 2.78 4.34 12.65
CA PHE A 17 3.42 3.38 11.73
C PHE A 17 4.17 4.09 10.61
N LEU A 18 3.56 5.11 9.97
CA LEU A 18 4.20 5.86 8.89
C LEU A 18 5.43 6.63 9.39
N GLN A 19 5.38 7.18 10.60
CA GLN A 19 6.53 7.83 11.22
C GLN A 19 7.64 6.82 11.55
N ALA A 20 7.30 5.66 12.10
CA ALA A 20 8.26 4.59 12.35
C ALA A 20 8.90 4.09 11.03
N LEU A 21 8.11 3.96 9.96
CA LEU A 21 8.58 3.58 8.63
C LEU A 21 9.59 4.58 8.09
N ARG A 22 9.29 5.88 8.15
CA ARG A 22 10.23 6.94 7.78
C ARG A 22 11.55 6.87 8.57
N SER A 23 11.49 6.53 9.86
CA SER A 23 12.67 6.40 10.71
C SER A 23 13.44 5.09 10.53
N SER A 24 12.85 4.08 9.86
CA SER A 24 13.44 2.74 9.77
C SER A 24 14.49 2.58 8.67
N GLY A 25 14.69 3.59 7.82
CA GLY A 25 15.55 3.52 6.64
C GLY A 25 14.79 3.27 5.33
N PHE A 26 13.45 3.24 5.36
CA PHE A 26 12.62 3.19 4.15
C PHE A 26 12.92 4.38 3.23
N ARG A 27 13.33 4.09 1.99
CA ARG A 27 13.74 5.09 0.99
C ARG A 27 12.60 5.52 0.05
N GLY A 28 11.62 4.65 -0.13
CA GLY A 28 10.45 4.88 -0.95
C GLY A 28 9.57 6.04 -0.48
N GLN A 29 8.57 6.36 -1.30
CA GLN A 29 7.66 7.45 -0.97
C GLN A 29 6.59 7.00 0.03
N ILE A 30 6.26 7.88 0.98
CA ILE A 30 5.14 7.73 1.91
C ILE A 30 4.16 8.88 1.66
N SER A 31 2.89 8.57 1.38
CA SER A 31 1.85 9.59 1.13
C SER A 31 0.57 9.31 1.91
N ALA A 32 0.12 10.31 2.67
CA ALA A 32 -1.19 10.30 3.35
C ALA A 32 -2.13 11.40 2.84
N ASP A 33 -1.75 12.09 1.76
CA ASP A 33 -2.55 13.15 1.17
C ASP A 33 -3.84 12.60 0.53
N TYR A 34 -4.86 13.45 0.49
CA TYR A 34 -6.18 13.05 0.01
C TYR A 34 -6.19 12.66 -1.47
N ALA A 35 -5.39 13.31 -2.31
CA ALA A 35 -5.36 13.04 -3.75
C ALA A 35 -4.81 11.63 -4.02
N THR A 36 -3.67 11.27 -3.44
CA THR A 36 -3.07 9.93 -3.58
C THR A 36 -4.01 8.85 -3.06
N ARG A 37 -4.62 9.08 -1.89
CA ARG A 37 -5.58 8.14 -1.31
C ARG A 37 -6.81 7.96 -2.19
N THR A 38 -7.28 9.03 -2.84
CA THR A 38 -8.45 8.99 -3.75
C THR A 38 -8.14 8.19 -5.01
N VAL A 39 -6.97 8.40 -5.62
CA VAL A 39 -6.53 7.65 -6.81
C VAL A 39 -6.44 6.15 -6.51
N LEU A 40 -5.97 5.78 -5.31
CA LEU A 40 -5.82 4.39 -4.89
C LEU A 40 -7.08 3.81 -4.21
N ALA A 41 -8.14 4.60 -4.07
CA ALA A 41 -9.40 4.14 -3.48
C ALA A 41 -10.25 3.29 -4.43
N THR A 42 -9.86 3.19 -5.69
CA THR A 42 -10.54 2.42 -6.73
C THR A 42 -9.58 1.46 -7.43
N ASP A 43 -10.13 0.41 -8.02
CA ASP A 43 -9.49 -0.53 -8.92
C ASP A 43 -10.46 -0.84 -10.07
N ASN A 44 -10.26 -1.91 -10.83
CA ASN A 44 -11.16 -2.28 -11.92
C ASN A 44 -12.49 -2.91 -11.45
N SER A 45 -12.79 -2.82 -10.16
CA SER A 45 -14.09 -3.23 -9.61
C SER A 45 -15.11 -2.09 -9.58
N ILE A 46 -16.32 -2.44 -9.15
CA ILE A 46 -17.40 -1.46 -8.91
C ILE A 46 -17.31 -0.80 -7.53
N TYR A 47 -16.28 -1.12 -6.72
CA TYR A 47 -16.15 -0.69 -5.34
C TYR A 47 -15.17 0.47 -5.18
N GLN A 48 -15.41 1.29 -4.16
CA GLN A 48 -14.47 2.29 -3.68
C GLN A 48 -14.21 2.07 -2.18
N ARG A 49 -12.96 2.08 -1.76
CA ARG A 49 -12.57 2.04 -0.35
C ARG A 49 -11.38 2.95 -0.12
N LEU A 50 -11.54 3.95 0.76
CA LEU A 50 -10.52 4.97 0.97
C LEU A 50 -9.44 4.44 1.94
N PRO A 51 -8.17 4.32 1.52
CA PRO A 51 -7.10 3.92 2.43
C PRO A 51 -6.73 5.05 3.40
N GLN A 52 -6.01 4.72 4.47
CA GLN A 52 -5.39 5.71 5.37
C GLN A 52 -4.18 6.39 4.72
N ALA A 53 -3.39 5.63 3.95
CA ALA A 53 -2.18 6.10 3.29
C ALA A 53 -1.75 5.14 2.18
N ALA A 54 -0.72 5.53 1.44
CA ALA A 54 -0.02 4.69 0.49
C ALA A 54 1.50 4.81 0.67
N VAL A 55 2.20 3.70 0.48
CA VAL A 55 3.66 3.65 0.43
C VAL A 55 4.10 3.03 -0.89
N PHE A 56 5.22 3.52 -1.41
CA PHE A 56 5.76 3.14 -2.72
C PHE A 56 7.22 2.68 -2.55
N PRO A 57 7.44 1.41 -2.18
CA PRO A 57 8.79 0.84 -2.01
C PRO A 57 9.61 0.96 -3.29
N LEU A 58 10.92 1.24 -3.17
CA LEU A 58 11.83 1.24 -4.32
C LEU A 58 12.28 -0.16 -4.73
N ASP A 59 12.46 -1.04 -3.75
CA ASP A 59 13.01 -2.39 -3.94
C ASP A 59 12.61 -3.33 -2.79
N ALA A 60 13.19 -4.53 -2.78
CA ALA A 60 12.92 -5.56 -1.78
C ALA A 60 13.35 -5.16 -0.36
N ASP A 61 14.36 -4.30 -0.19
CA ASP A 61 14.79 -3.85 1.13
C ASP A 61 13.75 -2.91 1.75
N ASP A 62 13.17 -2.02 0.96
CA ASP A 62 12.05 -1.18 1.39
C ASP A 62 10.82 -2.02 1.80
N VAL A 63 10.51 -3.08 1.05
CA VAL A 63 9.45 -4.03 1.43
C VAL A 63 9.79 -4.74 2.74
N ALA A 64 11.06 -5.09 2.96
CA ALA A 64 11.49 -5.69 4.21
C ALA A 64 11.37 -4.73 5.41
N HIS A 65 11.60 -3.43 5.24
CA HIS A 65 11.34 -2.42 6.28
C HIS A 65 9.86 -2.40 6.69
N VAL A 66 8.95 -2.43 5.72
CA VAL A 66 7.50 -2.50 5.97
C VAL A 66 7.14 -3.78 6.75
N ALA A 67 7.64 -4.94 6.31
CA ALA A 67 7.36 -6.21 6.94
C ALA A 67 7.90 -6.31 8.38
N ARG A 68 9.13 -5.81 8.62
CA ARG A 68 9.73 -5.78 9.97
C ARG A 68 8.90 -4.93 10.94
N LEU A 69 8.42 -3.77 10.52
CA LEU A 69 7.56 -2.94 11.35
C LEU A 69 6.21 -3.59 11.62
N MET A 70 5.62 -4.26 10.62
CA MET A 70 4.35 -4.97 10.81
C MET A 70 4.46 -6.10 11.86
N ALA A 71 5.65 -6.67 12.04
CA ALA A 71 5.90 -7.70 13.04
C ALA A 71 5.99 -7.15 14.48
N GLU A 72 6.09 -5.84 14.69
CA GLU A 72 6.15 -5.26 16.03
C GLU A 72 4.77 -5.34 16.73
N PRO A 73 4.71 -5.73 18.02
CA PRO A 73 3.45 -5.88 18.75
C PRO A 73 2.54 -4.64 18.73
N ARG A 74 3.13 -3.43 18.74
CA ARG A 74 2.38 -2.16 18.71
C ARG A 74 1.70 -1.86 17.36
N PHE A 75 2.04 -2.59 16.29
CA PHE A 75 1.51 -2.38 14.95
C PHE A 75 0.65 -3.54 14.44
N GLN A 76 0.27 -4.49 15.31
CA GLN A 76 -0.58 -5.63 14.94
C GLN A 76 -1.95 -5.25 14.37
N ALA A 77 -2.46 -4.05 14.70
CA ALA A 77 -3.72 -3.54 14.17
C ALA A 77 -3.61 -2.90 12.77
N ILE A 78 -2.38 -2.68 12.29
CA ILE A 78 -2.15 -2.07 10.97
C ILE A 78 -2.46 -3.06 9.87
N LYS A 79 -3.34 -2.66 8.97
CA LYS A 79 -3.63 -3.42 7.75
C LYS A 79 -2.78 -2.87 6.61
N LEU A 80 -2.06 -3.77 5.95
CA LEU A 80 -1.29 -3.49 4.74
C LEU A 80 -1.89 -4.29 3.58
N THR A 81 -2.01 -3.68 2.41
CA THR A 81 -2.51 -4.37 1.21
C THR A 81 -1.56 -4.13 0.05
N PRO A 82 -0.86 -5.17 -0.44
CA PRO A 82 0.00 -5.03 -1.60
C PRO A 82 -0.83 -4.77 -2.86
N ARG A 83 -0.35 -3.87 -3.71
CA ARG A 83 -0.99 -3.50 -4.97
C ARG A 83 0.03 -3.51 -6.10
N GLY A 84 -0.30 -4.27 -7.15
CA GLY A 84 0.33 -4.19 -8.48
C GLY A 84 -0.44 -3.23 -9.38
N GLY A 85 -0.82 -3.67 -10.58
CA GLY A 85 -1.54 -2.82 -11.54
C GLY A 85 -2.97 -2.39 -11.15
N GLY A 86 -3.55 -2.92 -10.06
CA GLY A 86 -4.89 -2.53 -9.61
C GLY A 86 -6.01 -2.88 -10.61
N THR A 87 -5.83 -3.96 -11.38
CA THR A 87 -6.76 -4.38 -12.44
C THR A 87 -7.73 -5.48 -12.00
N GLY A 88 -7.69 -5.88 -10.73
CA GLY A 88 -8.63 -6.84 -10.16
C GLY A 88 -10.06 -6.30 -10.17
N THR A 89 -11.02 -7.14 -10.53
CA THR A 89 -12.44 -6.75 -10.69
C THR A 89 -13.29 -6.98 -9.44
N ASN A 90 -12.70 -7.56 -8.39
CA ASN A 90 -13.39 -7.97 -7.17
C ASN A 90 -12.98 -7.15 -5.93
N GLY A 91 -12.28 -6.03 -6.11
CA GLY A 91 -11.89 -5.13 -5.01
C GLY A 91 -10.72 -5.63 -4.15
N GLN A 92 -9.95 -6.62 -4.61
CA GLN A 92 -8.87 -7.26 -3.85
C GLN A 92 -7.70 -6.31 -3.57
N SER A 93 -7.54 -5.26 -4.39
CA SER A 93 -6.49 -4.25 -4.22
C SER A 93 -6.93 -3.05 -3.39
N LEU A 94 -8.18 -3.05 -2.92
CA LEU A 94 -8.76 -2.00 -2.09
C LEU A 94 -8.54 -2.30 -0.61
N THR A 95 -8.33 -1.26 0.17
CA THR A 95 -8.09 -1.39 1.61
C THR A 95 -8.58 -0.16 2.36
N ASP A 96 -8.93 -0.34 3.63
CA ASP A 96 -9.11 0.76 4.58
C ASP A 96 -7.85 1.06 5.40
N GLY A 97 -6.76 0.33 5.15
CA GLY A 97 -5.45 0.50 5.79
C GLY A 97 -4.45 1.23 4.89
N ILE A 98 -3.22 0.71 4.78
CA ILE A 98 -2.16 1.28 3.94
C ILE A 98 -2.02 0.46 2.66
N VAL A 99 -2.05 1.14 1.52
CA VAL A 99 -1.68 0.54 0.23
C VAL A 99 -0.16 0.44 0.13
N VAL A 100 0.36 -0.74 -0.21
CA VAL A 100 1.77 -0.94 -0.55
C VAL A 100 1.84 -1.12 -2.07
N ASP A 101 2.04 -0.02 -2.79
CA ASP A 101 2.05 -0.02 -4.25
C ASP A 101 3.45 -0.34 -4.78
N LEU A 102 3.58 -1.57 -5.29
CA LEU A 102 4.82 -2.10 -5.86
C LEU A 102 4.97 -1.73 -7.35
N SER A 103 3.89 -1.33 -8.00
CA SER A 103 3.85 -1.10 -9.45
C SER A 103 4.62 0.15 -9.89
N ARG A 104 4.80 1.12 -8.99
CA ARG A 104 5.44 2.40 -9.29
C ARG A 104 6.94 2.26 -9.59
N HIS A 105 7.65 1.45 -8.81
CA HIS A 105 9.12 1.35 -8.90
C HIS A 105 9.61 -0.06 -9.17
N MET A 106 8.92 -1.11 -8.68
CA MET A 106 9.33 -2.50 -8.83
C MET A 106 8.74 -3.13 -10.10
N ASN A 107 8.97 -2.50 -11.25
CA ASN A 107 8.37 -2.85 -12.55
C ASN A 107 9.41 -3.16 -13.66
N GLN A 108 10.65 -3.39 -13.29
CA GLN A 108 11.74 -3.69 -14.22
C GLN A 108 11.71 -5.15 -14.68
N ILE A 109 11.99 -5.38 -15.96
CA ILE A 109 12.31 -6.71 -16.48
C ILE A 109 13.76 -7.01 -16.09
N LEU A 110 13.98 -7.98 -15.20
CA LEU A 110 15.32 -8.30 -14.70
C LEU A 110 16.12 -9.19 -15.66
N GLU A 111 15.44 -10.09 -16.35
CA GLU A 111 16.04 -11.03 -17.30
C GLU A 111 15.00 -11.39 -18.38
N ILE A 112 15.46 -11.55 -19.61
CA ILE A 112 14.72 -12.22 -20.69
C ILE A 112 15.60 -13.37 -21.17
N ASN A 113 15.17 -14.59 -20.88
CA ASN A 113 15.89 -15.79 -21.29
C ASN A 113 15.16 -16.45 -22.46
N VAL A 114 15.70 -16.31 -23.68
CA VAL A 114 15.05 -16.79 -24.91
C VAL A 114 15.56 -18.16 -25.37
N GLU A 115 16.62 -18.67 -24.75
CA GLU A 115 17.33 -19.90 -25.17
C GLU A 115 17.10 -21.08 -24.20
N GLN A 116 16.32 -20.90 -23.13
CA GLN A 116 15.88 -21.94 -22.19
C GLN A 116 14.45 -22.38 -22.44
#